data_AF-A0A139R7Y0-F1
#
_entry.id   AF-A0A139R7Y0-F1
#
_cell.length_a   1.000
_cell.length_b   1.000
_cell.length_c   1.000
_cell.angle_alpha   90.00
_cell.angle_beta   90.00
_cell.angle_gamma   90.00
#
_symmetry.space_group_name_H-M   'P 1'
#
loop_
_entity.id
_entity.type
_entity.pdbx_description
1 polymer ?
#
loop_
_entity_poly.entity_id
_entity_poly.type
_entity_poly.pdbx_seq_one_letter_code
_entity_poly.pdbx_strand_id
1 'polypeptide(L)'
;MSNKGKKYGTEYSTLHTAGNIKFVTQNGSGGQVAPMETMTKGRVYVLVDKHKNTLKSITYNDTNNKRSKQIDLDHEHKKMQPHTHHGYFHAEYEVSKKGATNLTTKEKKMVARVMKEWYNYNRKRKG
;
A
#
# COMPACT_ATOMS: atom_id res chain seq x y z
N MET A 1 15.20 13.19 -12.36
CA MET A 1 15.62 12.52 -11.09
C MET A 1 14.86 13.16 -9.95
N SER A 2 14.65 12.46 -8.82
CA SER A 2 14.08 13.10 -7.62
C SER A 2 15.04 14.15 -7.05
N ASN A 3 14.55 15.04 -6.19
CA ASN A 3 15.39 16.03 -5.47
C ASN A 3 16.54 15.38 -4.68
N LYS A 4 16.46 14.07 -4.42
CA LYS A 4 17.49 13.26 -3.73
C LYS A 4 18.35 12.43 -4.68
N GLY A 5 18.34 12.72 -5.99
CA GLY A 5 19.15 12.02 -7.00
C GLY A 5 18.71 10.59 -7.31
N LYS A 6 17.60 10.09 -6.75
CA LYS A 6 17.11 8.74 -7.04
C LYS A 6 16.34 8.72 -8.36
N LYS A 7 16.64 7.71 -9.20
CA LYS A 7 15.90 7.41 -10.43
C LYS A 7 14.53 6.84 -10.06
N TYR A 8 13.48 7.34 -10.72
CA TYR A 8 12.14 6.81 -10.58
C TYR A 8 12.10 5.31 -10.90
N GLY A 9 11.35 4.54 -10.11
CA GLY A 9 11.20 3.09 -10.23
C GLY A 9 12.27 2.28 -9.48
N THR A 10 13.22 2.93 -8.82
CA THR A 10 14.25 2.25 -7.99
C THR A 10 13.97 2.33 -6.50
N GLU A 11 12.89 3.00 -6.11
CA GLU A 11 12.50 3.22 -4.71
C GLU A 11 12.01 1.93 -4.02
N TYR A 12 11.56 0.95 -4.81
CA TYR A 12 10.95 -0.27 -4.31
C TYR A 12 11.45 -1.53 -5.01
N SER A 13 11.57 -2.62 -4.26
CA SER A 13 11.78 -3.97 -4.79
C SER A 13 10.47 -4.74 -4.79
N THR A 14 10.20 -5.49 -5.86
CA THR A 14 9.03 -6.38 -5.94
C THR A 14 9.34 -7.70 -5.24
N LEU A 15 8.48 -8.09 -4.29
CA LEU A 15 8.59 -9.37 -3.57
C LEU A 15 7.70 -10.44 -4.20
N HIS A 16 6.47 -10.07 -4.57
CA HIS A 16 5.48 -10.99 -5.12
C HIS A 16 4.50 -10.21 -6.01
N THR A 17 3.89 -10.88 -6.99
CA THR A 17 2.82 -10.33 -7.82
C THR A 17 1.71 -11.36 -7.96
N ALA A 18 0.46 -10.93 -7.73
CA ALA A 18 -0.74 -11.72 -7.87
C ALA A 18 -1.78 -10.93 -8.70
N GLY A 19 -1.81 -11.19 -10.00
CA GLY A 19 -2.62 -10.40 -10.94
C GLY A 19 -2.21 -8.93 -10.95
N ASN A 20 -3.15 -8.03 -10.66
CA ASN A 20 -2.88 -6.58 -10.59
C ASN A 20 -2.30 -6.12 -9.23
N ILE A 21 -2.15 -7.02 -8.26
CA ILE A 21 -1.58 -6.72 -6.94
C ILE A 21 -0.08 -6.98 -6.96
N LYS A 22 0.72 -5.99 -6.57
CA LYS A 22 2.17 -6.10 -6.46
C LYS A 22 2.61 -5.83 -5.02
N PHE A 23 3.22 -6.83 -4.40
CA PHE A 23 3.82 -6.74 -3.08
C PHE A 23 5.23 -6.17 -3.22
N VAL A 24 5.49 -5.07 -2.53
CA VAL A 24 6.74 -4.33 -2.64
C VAL A 24 7.32 -4.01 -1.27
N THR A 25 8.64 -3.86 -1.23
CA THR A 25 9.35 -3.31 -0.08
C THR A 25 10.15 -2.09 -0.51
N GLN A 26 10.23 -1.08 0.35
CA GLN A 26 10.98 0.14 0.06
C GLN A 26 12.49 -0.12 0.24
N ASN A 27 13.27 0.30 -0.76
CA ASN A 27 14.73 0.14 -0.79
C ASN A 27 15.47 1.18 0.07
N GLY A 28 14.86 2.36 0.30
CA GLY A 28 15.47 3.46 1.05
C GLY A 28 15.62 3.22 2.56
N SER A 29 16.47 4.06 3.18
CA SER A 29 16.54 4.27 4.63
C SER A 29 15.47 5.26 5.09
N GLY A 30 15.01 5.13 6.35
CA GLY A 30 13.95 5.95 6.94
C GLY A 30 12.60 5.25 7.03
N GLY A 31 11.57 6.01 7.40
CA GLY A 31 10.20 5.52 7.49
C GLY A 31 9.74 4.93 6.15
N GLN A 32 9.12 3.75 6.21
CA GLN A 32 8.62 3.09 5.01
C GLN A 32 7.31 3.74 4.56
N VAL A 33 7.32 4.28 3.36
CA VAL A 33 6.21 4.97 2.69
C VAL A 33 5.74 4.10 1.53
N ALA A 34 4.43 4.04 1.29
CA ALA A 34 3.91 3.28 0.16
C ALA A 34 4.03 4.07 -1.15
N PRO A 35 4.07 3.41 -2.33
CA PRO A 35 4.13 4.09 -3.62
C PRO A 35 2.99 5.09 -3.80
N MET A 36 3.29 6.32 -4.22
CA MET A 36 2.27 7.34 -4.49
C MET A 36 1.79 7.32 -5.95
N GLU A 37 2.60 6.79 -6.86
CA GLU A 37 2.33 6.79 -8.29
C GLU A 37 2.66 5.43 -8.89
N THR A 38 2.12 5.17 -10.08
CA THR A 38 2.40 3.95 -10.84
C THR A 38 2.66 4.26 -12.31
N MET A 39 3.34 3.34 -13.00
CA MET A 39 3.41 3.35 -14.46
C MET A 39 2.42 2.35 -15.08
N THR A 40 1.70 1.57 -14.26
CA THR A 40 0.78 0.54 -14.74
C THR A 40 -0.65 0.85 -14.30
N LYS A 41 -1.54 1.09 -15.26
CA LYS A 41 -2.97 1.34 -14.99
C LYS A 41 -3.58 0.20 -14.17
N GLY A 42 -4.35 0.55 -13.13
CA GLY A 42 -5.05 -0.41 -12.27
C GLY A 42 -4.15 -1.24 -11.34
N ARG A 43 -2.87 -0.90 -11.22
CA ARG A 43 -1.95 -1.52 -10.27
C ARG A 43 -2.36 -1.18 -8.84
N VAL A 44 -2.38 -2.21 -8.00
CA VAL A 44 -2.52 -2.09 -6.55
C VAL A 44 -1.17 -2.46 -5.94
N TYR A 45 -0.66 -1.63 -5.03
CA TYR A 45 0.57 -1.94 -4.30
C TYR A 45 0.26 -2.36 -2.88
N VAL A 46 0.95 -3.40 -2.41
CA VAL A 46 0.97 -3.77 -1.00
C VAL A 46 2.36 -3.49 -0.47
N LEU A 47 2.47 -2.59 0.50
CA LEU A 47 3.76 -2.32 1.16
C LEU A 47 4.02 -3.38 2.22
N VAL A 48 5.17 -4.04 2.12
CA VAL A 48 5.66 -5.02 3.09
C VAL A 48 6.76 -4.38 3.92
N ASP A 49 6.65 -4.55 5.23
CA ASP A 49 7.67 -4.11 6.17
C ASP A 49 8.95 -4.90 5.95
N LYS A 50 10.06 -4.20 5.70
CA LYS A 50 11.33 -4.84 5.32
C LYS A 50 12.00 -5.58 6.48
N HIS A 51 11.63 -5.23 7.72
CA HIS A 51 12.23 -5.80 8.92
C HIS A 51 11.33 -6.89 9.52
N LYS A 52 10.01 -6.69 9.48
CA LYS A 52 9.03 -7.58 10.13
C LYS A 52 8.39 -8.58 9.18
N ASN A 53 8.52 -8.40 7.87
CA ASN A 53 7.82 -9.20 6.85
C ASN A 53 6.28 -9.14 6.98
N THR A 54 5.76 -8.08 7.58
CA THR A 54 4.33 -7.82 7.81
C THR A 54 3.79 -6.85 6.76
N LEU A 55 2.49 -6.92 6.46
CA LEU A 55 1.86 -6.00 5.53
C LEU A 55 1.54 -4.67 6.22
N LYS A 56 1.98 -3.55 5.65
CA LYS A 56 1.77 -2.20 6.20
C LYS A 56 0.54 -1.53 5.63
N SER A 57 0.40 -1.54 4.30
CA SER A 57 -0.70 -0.85 3.64
C SER A 57 -1.01 -1.37 2.24
N ILE A 58 -2.19 -1.03 1.73
CA ILE A 58 -2.66 -1.33 0.37
C ILE A 58 -2.96 0.00 -0.33
N THR A 59 -2.22 0.33 -1.39
CA THR A 59 -2.42 1.55 -2.18
C THR A 59 -3.15 1.27 -3.48
N TYR A 60 -4.15 2.09 -3.77
CA TYR A 60 -4.86 2.14 -5.05
C TYR A 60 -4.46 3.40 -5.80
N ASN A 61 -4.40 3.28 -7.13
CA ASN A 61 -4.15 4.40 -8.03
C ASN A 61 -5.40 4.70 -8.88
N ASP A 62 -5.59 5.96 -9.25
CA ASP A 62 -6.62 6.44 -10.17
C ASP A 62 -6.23 6.19 -11.64
N THR A 63 -7.05 6.69 -12.57
CA THR A 63 -6.84 6.60 -14.02
C THR A 63 -5.64 7.41 -14.52
N ASN A 64 -5.18 8.38 -13.72
CA ASN A 64 -3.98 9.18 -13.96
C ASN A 64 -2.73 8.55 -13.33
N ASN A 65 -2.86 7.32 -12.83
CA ASN A 65 -1.82 6.57 -12.13
C ASN A 65 -1.31 7.21 -10.84
N LYS A 66 -2.08 8.12 -10.23
CA LYS A 66 -1.77 8.74 -8.94
C LYS A 66 -2.54 8.05 -7.83
N ARG A 67 -2.01 8.02 -6.62
CA ARG A 67 -2.70 7.44 -5.46
C ARG A 67 -4.07 8.09 -5.31
N SER A 68 -5.09 7.25 -5.19
CA SER A 68 -6.47 7.67 -4.92
C SER A 68 -6.90 7.34 -3.50
N LYS A 69 -6.35 6.27 -2.92
CA LYS A 69 -6.58 5.88 -1.52
C LYS A 69 -5.52 4.88 -1.03
N GLN A 70 -5.36 4.84 0.29
CA GLN A 70 -4.49 3.90 0.99
C GLN A 70 -5.27 3.26 2.15
N ILE A 71 -5.21 1.92 2.25
CA ILE A 71 -5.68 1.19 3.42
C ILE A 71 -4.48 0.92 4.30
N ASP A 72 -4.51 1.38 5.55
CA ASP A 72 -3.49 1.11 6.55
C ASP A 72 -3.88 -0.10 7.40
N LEU A 73 -2.93 -1.02 7.54
CA LEU A 73 -3.13 -2.33 8.15
C LEU A 73 -2.43 -2.42 9.52
N ASP A 74 -1.34 -1.69 9.71
CA ASP A 74 -0.39 -1.89 10.81
C ASP A 74 -0.46 -0.84 11.92
N HIS A 75 -1.34 0.16 11.81
CA HIS A 75 -1.54 1.16 12.86
C HIS A 75 -3.01 1.59 12.98
N GLU A 76 -3.34 2.08 14.16
CA GLU A 76 -4.66 2.61 14.50
C GLU A 76 -4.75 4.10 14.18
N HIS A 77 -5.88 4.54 13.63
CA HIS A 77 -6.22 5.97 13.53
C HIS A 77 -7.62 6.20 14.08
N LYS A 78 -7.72 7.01 15.15
CA LYS A 78 -9.00 7.33 15.81
C LYS A 78 -9.85 6.08 16.13
N LYS A 79 -9.25 5.03 16.72
CA LYS A 79 -9.91 3.73 17.05
C LYS A 79 -10.32 2.88 15.85
N MET A 80 -9.82 3.19 14.65
CA MET A 80 -10.03 2.37 13.46
C MET A 80 -8.75 1.66 13.04
N GLN A 81 -8.82 0.33 12.97
CA GLN A 81 -7.80 -0.51 12.37
C GLN A 81 -8.45 -1.80 11.82
N PRO A 82 -8.27 -2.14 10.53
CA PRO A 82 -7.64 -1.33 9.49
C PRO A 82 -8.52 -0.13 9.11
N HIS A 83 -7.93 0.92 8.56
CA HIS A 83 -8.66 2.11 8.12
C HIS A 83 -8.18 2.57 6.73
N THR A 84 -9.02 3.37 6.06
CA THR A 84 -8.75 3.88 4.72
C THR A 84 -8.63 5.39 4.72
N HIS A 85 -7.51 5.88 4.19
CA HIS A 85 -7.30 7.27 3.82
C HIS A 85 -7.61 7.49 2.34
N HIS A 86 -8.26 8.61 2.05
CA HIS A 86 -8.67 8.98 0.70
C HIS A 86 -7.80 10.13 0.20
N GLY A 87 -7.61 10.19 -1.12
CA GLY A 87 -6.82 11.23 -1.76
C GLY A 87 -5.35 10.86 -2.00
N TYR A 88 -4.61 11.79 -2.59
CA TYR A 88 -3.23 11.61 -3.01
C TYR A 88 -2.25 11.77 -1.84
N PHE A 89 -2.36 12.85 -1.06
CA PHE A 89 -1.48 13.13 0.09
C PHE A 89 -1.90 12.47 1.40
N HIS A 90 -2.87 11.54 1.42
CA HIS A 90 -3.32 10.81 2.63
C HIS A 90 -4.06 11.66 3.69
N ALA A 91 -3.86 12.98 3.70
CA ALA A 91 -4.43 13.93 4.67
C ALA A 91 -5.43 14.95 4.06
N GLU A 92 -5.67 14.90 2.75
CA GLU A 92 -6.46 15.91 1.99
C GLU A 92 -7.88 16.10 2.53
N TYR A 93 -8.38 15.08 3.20
CA TYR A 93 -9.75 14.97 3.70
C TYR A 93 -9.83 14.97 5.23
N GLU A 94 -8.70 14.96 5.96
CA GLU A 94 -8.72 14.97 7.43
C GLU A 94 -9.34 16.25 8.03
N VAL A 95 -9.31 17.37 7.29
CA VAL A 95 -9.77 18.69 7.79
C VAL A 95 -11.10 19.14 7.16
N SER A 96 -11.49 18.64 5.97
CA SER A 96 -12.60 19.24 5.20
C SER A 96 -13.73 18.29 4.75
N LYS A 97 -13.51 16.98 4.61
CA LYS A 97 -14.54 15.96 4.31
C LYS A 97 -14.05 14.61 4.83
N LYS A 98 -14.80 13.88 5.67
CA LYS A 98 -14.50 12.51 6.17
C LYS A 98 -13.04 12.04 5.91
N GLY A 99 -12.15 12.26 6.88
CA GLY A 99 -10.76 11.78 6.89
C GLY A 99 -10.64 10.25 6.79
N ALA A 100 -9.84 9.61 7.64
CA ALA A 100 -9.81 8.15 7.68
C ALA A 100 -11.21 7.57 7.88
N THR A 101 -11.48 6.45 7.22
CA THR A 101 -12.78 5.75 7.28
C THR A 101 -12.60 4.28 7.60
N ASN A 102 -13.63 3.69 8.19
CA ASN A 102 -13.74 2.24 8.27
C ASN A 102 -13.79 1.63 6.86
N LEU A 103 -13.27 0.40 6.75
CA LEU A 103 -13.32 -0.36 5.50
C LEU A 103 -14.74 -0.59 5.00
N THR A 104 -14.97 -0.31 3.73
CA THR A 104 -16.13 -0.80 2.97
C THR A 104 -16.07 -2.32 2.79
N THR A 105 -17.19 -2.94 2.43
CA THR A 105 -17.25 -4.38 2.12
C THR A 105 -16.26 -4.80 1.03
N LYS A 106 -16.06 -3.95 0.00
CA LYS A 106 -15.10 -4.21 -1.08
C LYS A 106 -13.66 -4.17 -0.56
N GLU A 107 -13.35 -3.25 0.33
CA GLU A 107 -12.01 -3.12 0.91
C GLU A 107 -11.71 -4.26 1.89
N LYS A 108 -12.67 -4.68 2.71
CA LYS A 108 -12.54 -5.90 3.54
C LYS A 108 -12.20 -7.12 2.69
N LYS A 109 -12.86 -7.30 1.54
CA LYS A 109 -12.56 -8.38 0.59
C LYS A 109 -11.14 -8.26 0.00
N MET A 110 -10.69 -7.05 -0.33
CA MET A 110 -9.31 -6.84 -0.80
C MET A 110 -8.29 -7.18 0.29
N VAL A 111 -8.50 -6.73 1.53
CA VAL A 111 -7.63 -7.04 2.66
C VAL A 111 -7.53 -8.56 2.86
N ALA A 112 -8.67 -9.25 2.88
CA ALA A 112 -8.70 -10.71 3.01
C ALA A 112 -7.93 -11.41 1.87
N ARG A 113 -8.11 -10.96 0.62
CA ARG A 113 -7.36 -11.48 -0.53
C ARG A 113 -5.86 -11.26 -0.37
N VAL A 114 -5.43 -10.03 -0.05
CA VAL A 114 -4.03 -9.67 0.12
C VAL A 114 -3.36 -10.49 1.24
N MET A 115 -4.04 -10.64 2.39
CA MET A 115 -3.55 -11.47 3.51
C MET A 115 -3.37 -12.93 3.09
N LYS A 116 -4.35 -13.50 2.38
CA LYS A 116 -4.29 -14.89 1.88
C LYS A 116 -3.15 -15.09 0.89
N GLU A 117 -2.99 -14.20 -0.08
CA GLU A 117 -1.90 -14.27 -1.06
C GLU A 117 -0.53 -14.20 -0.37
N TRP A 118 -0.35 -13.27 0.58
CA TRP A 118 0.90 -13.13 1.30
C TRP A 118 1.23 -14.34 2.18
N TYR A 119 0.24 -14.87 2.88
CA TYR A 119 0.40 -16.11 3.67
C TYR A 119 0.84 -17.28 2.78
N ASN A 120 0.18 -17.47 1.63
CA ASN A 120 0.51 -18.54 0.69
C ASN A 120 1.92 -18.39 0.09
N TYR A 121 2.31 -17.16 -0.29
CA TYR A 121 3.64 -16.86 -0.80
C TYR A 121 4.72 -17.21 0.25
N ASN A 122 4.54 -16.78 1.50
CA ASN A 122 5.49 -17.08 2.57
C ASN A 122 5.56 -18.57 2.91
N ARG A 123 4.43 -19.29 2.89
CA ARG A 123 4.39 -20.73 3.13
C ARG A 123 5.20 -21.50 2.09
N LYS A 124 5.04 -21.17 0.80
CA LYS A 124 5.80 -21.79 -0.29
C LYS A 124 7.30 -21.52 -0.25
N ARG A 125 7.74 -20.45 0.42
CA ARG A 125 9.16 -20.09 0.54
C ARG A 125 9.89 -20.83 1.66
N LYS A 126 9.15 -21.48 2.57
CA LYS A 126 9.68 -22.17 3.75
C LYS A 126 9.75 -23.69 3.59
N GLY A 127 9.06 -24.24 2.59
CA GLY A 127 9.14 -25.66 2.20
C GLY A 127 9.99 -25.80 0.96
#